data_AF-A0A7J8BEI5-F1
#
_entry.id   AF-A0A7J8BEI5-F1
#
_cell.length_a   1.000
_cell.length_b   1.000
_cell.length_c   1.000
_cell.angle_alpha   90.00
_cell.angle_beta   90.00
_cell.angle_gamma   90.00
#
_symmetry.space_group_name_H-M   'P 1'
#
loop_
_entity.id
_entity.type
_entity.pdbx_description
1 polymer ?
#
loop_
_entity_poly.entity_id
_entity_poly.type
_entity_poly.pdbx_seq_one_letter_code
_entity_poly.pdbx_strand_id
1 'polypeptide(L)'
;MAEPGRSLHPSPRGRGRTERRTLRLLRLLLCVGTAFQVTQGAGPELHACKESEYHYEYTACDSTGSRWRVAVPHSPGLCTSLPDPVKGTECSFSCKAGEFLDMKDQSCKPCAEGRYSLGTGIRFDEWDELPHGFASLSTNMEIDESTAESTENCTL
;
A
#
# COMPACT_ATOMS: atom_id res chain seq x y z
N MET A 1 15.17 67.08 89.84
CA MET A 1 13.70 67.23 89.83
C MET A 1 13.18 66.61 88.54
N ALA A 2 12.18 65.73 88.67
CA ALA A 2 11.24 65.22 87.65
C ALA A 2 11.74 64.39 86.43
N GLU A 3 11.42 63.09 86.47
CA GLU A 3 10.93 62.25 85.33
C GLU A 3 9.46 62.64 84.99
N PRO A 4 8.77 62.19 83.91
CA PRO A 4 8.89 60.89 83.21
C PRO A 4 8.60 60.83 81.68
N GLY A 5 8.75 59.64 81.05
CA GLY A 5 7.95 59.26 79.88
C GLY A 5 8.44 58.07 79.01
N ARG A 6 7.89 56.87 79.23
CA ARG A 6 8.15 55.59 78.52
C ARG A 6 7.50 55.48 77.12
N SER A 7 8.09 54.69 76.22
CA SER A 7 7.35 53.80 75.28
C SER A 7 8.16 52.55 74.90
N LEU A 8 7.47 51.40 74.78
CA LEU A 8 7.99 50.02 74.73
C LEU A 8 8.16 49.42 73.31
N HIS A 9 9.13 48.48 73.19
CA HIS A 9 9.17 47.21 72.40
C HIS A 9 9.06 47.24 70.84
N PRO A 10 9.37 46.15 70.10
CA PRO A 10 10.40 45.10 70.25
C PRO A 10 11.23 44.84 68.95
N SER A 11 12.35 44.12 69.09
CA SER A 11 12.98 43.30 68.02
C SER A 11 12.26 41.92 67.96
N PRO A 12 12.16 41.17 66.84
CA PRO A 12 13.31 40.35 66.41
C PRO A 12 13.40 39.96 64.89
N ARG A 13 14.66 39.84 64.45
CA ARG A 13 15.29 38.73 63.69
C ARG A 13 14.52 37.98 62.59
N GLY A 14 14.99 38.18 61.35
CA GLY A 14 15.70 37.16 60.55
C GLY A 14 15.00 35.84 60.17
N ARG A 15 14.44 35.76 58.95
CA ARG A 15 14.03 34.49 58.32
C ARG A 15 14.15 34.52 56.79
N GLY A 16 15.38 34.60 56.27
CA GLY A 16 15.65 34.80 54.83
C GLY A 16 16.38 33.68 54.08
N ARG A 17 16.46 32.44 54.61
CA ARG A 17 17.36 31.40 54.04
C ARG A 17 16.74 30.01 53.78
N THR A 18 15.57 29.70 54.33
CA THR A 18 14.95 28.37 54.22
C THR A 18 14.07 28.19 52.98
N GLU A 19 13.49 29.26 52.44
CA GLU A 19 12.47 29.18 51.37
C GLU A 19 13.06 28.98 49.96
N ARG A 20 14.29 29.47 49.71
CA ARG A 20 14.96 29.32 48.40
C ARG A 20 15.48 27.90 48.15
N ARG A 21 15.68 27.10 49.20
CA ARG A 21 16.21 25.72 49.08
C ARG A 21 15.11 24.71 48.76
N THR A 22 13.94 24.86 49.35
CA THR A 22 12.76 24.03 49.08
C THR A 22 12.25 24.21 47.64
N LEU A 23 12.26 25.43 47.10
CA LEU A 23 11.86 25.69 45.72
C LEU A 23 12.85 25.10 44.68
N ARG A 24 14.15 25.06 45.00
CA ARG A 24 15.18 24.45 44.14
C ARG A 24 15.09 22.92 44.14
N LEU A 25 14.80 22.30 45.29
CA LEU A 25 14.58 20.85 45.36
C LEU A 25 13.31 20.42 44.62
N LEU A 26 12.22 21.20 44.72
CA LEU A 26 10.96 20.90 44.02
C LEU A 26 11.11 21.00 42.49
N ARG A 27 11.93 21.94 41.99
CA ARG A 27 12.26 22.06 40.56
C ARG A 27 13.13 20.92 40.02
N LEU A 28 13.96 20.29 40.86
CA LEU A 28 14.80 19.15 40.46
C LEU A 28 13.98 17.84 40.38
N LEU A 29 12.94 17.69 41.18
CA LEU A 29 12.07 16.50 41.19
C LEU A 29 11.09 16.45 39.99
N LEU A 30 10.82 17.57 39.32
CA LEU A 30 9.93 17.65 38.16
C LEU A 30 10.61 17.31 36.82
N CYS A 31 11.94 17.20 36.76
CA CYS A 31 12.68 16.94 35.51
C CYS A 31 12.94 15.44 35.23
N VAL A 32 12.51 14.51 36.08
CA VAL A 32 12.81 13.07 35.95
C VAL A 32 11.65 12.28 35.28
N GLY A 33 10.51 12.91 35.02
CA GLY A 33 9.25 12.19 34.75
C GLY A 33 8.88 11.87 33.30
N THR A 34 9.47 12.45 32.26
CA THR A 34 9.02 12.21 30.87
C THR A 34 10.17 12.16 29.88
N ALA A 35 11.06 11.18 30.02
CA ALA A 35 11.69 10.59 28.85
C ALA A 35 10.68 9.60 28.25
N PHE A 36 9.65 10.13 27.59
CA PHE A 36 8.79 9.33 26.72
C PHE A 36 9.68 8.94 25.55
N GLN A 37 10.34 7.78 25.65
CA GLN A 37 11.05 7.20 24.53
C GLN A 37 10.00 6.92 23.46
N VAL A 38 9.94 7.80 22.46
CA VAL A 38 9.35 7.48 21.17
C VAL A 38 10.21 6.35 20.62
N THR A 39 9.78 5.11 20.85
CA THR A 39 10.24 3.97 20.07
C THR A 39 9.83 4.26 18.63
N GLN A 40 10.72 4.87 17.86
CA GLN A 40 10.64 4.80 16.41
C GLN A 40 10.70 3.31 16.08
N GLY A 41 9.57 2.77 15.65
CA GLY A 41 9.54 1.46 15.02
C GLY A 41 10.38 1.57 13.76
N ALA A 42 11.68 1.26 13.87
CA ALA A 42 12.50 0.96 12.71
C ALA A 42 11.98 -0.38 12.18
N GLY A 43 10.97 -0.31 11.30
CA GLY A 43 10.68 -1.42 10.41
C GLY A 43 11.96 -1.77 9.63
N PRO A 44 12.12 -3.04 9.22
CA PRO A 44 13.27 -3.43 8.43
C PRO A 44 13.44 -2.47 7.24
N GLU A 45 14.65 -1.96 7.03
CA GLU A 45 15.00 -1.15 5.86
C GLU A 45 14.86 -2.06 4.63
N LEU A 46 13.73 -1.90 3.92
CA LEU A 46 13.39 -2.75 2.78
C LEU A 46 14.22 -2.36 1.56
N HIS A 47 14.60 -3.35 0.76
CA HIS A 47 15.37 -3.13 -0.47
C HIS A 47 14.49 -2.57 -1.59
N ALA A 48 15.15 -2.06 -2.63
CA ALA A 48 14.52 -1.72 -3.90
C ALA A 48 14.03 -2.98 -4.61
N CYS A 49 12.80 -2.97 -5.14
CA CYS A 49 12.22 -4.15 -5.77
C CYS A 49 13.00 -4.54 -7.04
N LYS A 50 13.29 -5.83 -7.19
CA LYS A 50 13.79 -6.42 -8.44
C LYS A 50 12.63 -6.75 -9.36
N GLU A 51 12.89 -6.88 -10.67
CA GLU A 51 11.86 -7.21 -11.65
C GLU A 51 11.14 -8.56 -11.38
N SER A 52 11.80 -9.49 -10.68
CA SER A 52 11.20 -10.77 -10.27
C SER A 52 10.30 -10.68 -9.03
N GLU A 53 10.24 -9.52 -8.36
CA GLU A 53 9.55 -9.32 -7.08
C GLU A 53 8.21 -8.57 -7.23
N TYR A 54 7.88 -8.14 -8.45
CA TYR A 54 6.63 -7.48 -8.79
C TYR A 54 6.15 -7.89 -10.18
N HIS A 55 4.86 -7.72 -10.42
CA HIS A 55 4.24 -7.82 -11.74
C HIS A 55 3.58 -6.51 -12.10
N TYR A 56 3.14 -6.37 -13.36
CA TYR A 56 2.46 -5.17 -13.82
C TYR A 56 0.96 -5.40 -13.92
N GLU A 57 0.19 -4.43 -13.44
CA GLU A 57 -1.27 -4.40 -13.56
C GLU A 57 -1.75 -3.05 -14.10
N TYR A 58 -2.95 -3.05 -14.67
CA TYR A 58 -3.64 -1.82 -15.01
C TYR A 58 -4.52 -1.36 -13.87
N THR A 59 -4.53 -0.06 -13.61
CA THR A 59 -5.54 0.57 -12.75
C THR A 59 -6.92 0.49 -13.39
N ALA A 60 -7.94 0.75 -12.59
CA ALA A 60 -9.28 1.04 -13.10
C ALA A 60 -9.24 2.21 -14.10
N CYS A 61 -10.20 2.17 -15.02
CA CYS A 61 -10.43 3.23 -16.00
C CYS A 61 -11.00 4.47 -15.33
N ASP A 62 -10.49 5.63 -15.70
CA ASP A 62 -11.12 6.91 -15.36
C ASP A 62 -12.29 7.23 -16.30
N SER A 63 -12.96 8.37 -16.04
CA SER A 63 -14.10 8.82 -16.85
C SER A 63 -13.74 9.19 -18.29
N THR A 64 -12.46 9.33 -18.61
CA THR A 64 -11.97 9.63 -19.96
C THR A 64 -11.57 8.37 -20.73
N GLY A 65 -11.62 7.19 -20.09
CA GLY A 65 -11.16 5.93 -20.68
C GLY A 65 -9.66 5.69 -20.57
N SER A 66 -8.95 6.57 -19.84
CA SER A 66 -7.54 6.43 -19.54
C SER A 66 -7.30 5.57 -18.30
N ARG A 67 -6.15 4.91 -18.27
CA ARG A 67 -5.69 4.09 -17.14
C ARG A 67 -4.16 4.15 -17.04
N TRP A 68 -3.64 3.65 -15.94
CA TRP A 68 -2.21 3.60 -15.66
C TRP A 68 -1.75 2.16 -15.53
N ARG A 69 -0.53 1.88 -15.97
CA ARG A 69 0.15 0.64 -15.66
C ARG A 69 1.03 0.86 -14.44
N VAL A 70 0.83 0.04 -13.42
CA VAL A 70 1.53 0.11 -12.14
C VAL A 70 2.27 -1.19 -11.86
N ALA A 71 3.40 -1.10 -11.16
CA ALA A 71 4.10 -2.27 -10.63
C ALA A 71 3.49 -2.65 -9.27
N VAL A 72 3.13 -3.91 -9.10
CA VAL A 72 2.50 -4.47 -7.90
C VAL A 72 3.41 -5.54 -7.32
N PRO A 73 3.91 -5.39 -6.08
CA PRO A 73 4.71 -6.43 -5.43
C PRO A 73 3.90 -7.72 -5.27
N HIS A 74 4.54 -8.87 -5.46
CA HIS A 74 3.90 -10.17 -5.22
C HIS A 74 3.43 -10.34 -3.77
N SER A 75 4.13 -9.71 -2.82
CA SER A 75 3.80 -9.74 -1.40
C SER A 75 3.87 -8.33 -0.81
N PRO A 76 2.88 -7.91 0.00
CA PRO A 76 2.92 -6.61 0.66
C PRO A 76 4.11 -6.51 1.62
N GLY A 77 4.82 -5.40 1.59
CA GLY A 77 5.99 -5.17 2.44
C GLY A 77 7.26 -5.94 2.02
N LEU A 78 7.30 -6.54 0.83
CA LEU A 78 8.48 -7.24 0.31
C LEU A 78 9.64 -6.29 0.00
N CYS A 79 9.33 -5.15 -0.62
CA CYS A 79 10.29 -4.16 -1.12
C CYS A 79 9.58 -2.81 -1.33
N THR A 80 10.33 -1.71 -1.45
CA THR A 80 9.75 -0.34 -1.44
C THR A 80 9.92 0.46 -2.72
N SER A 81 11.02 0.26 -3.45
CA SER A 81 11.31 1.05 -4.65
C SER A 81 10.78 0.35 -5.89
N LEU A 82 9.54 0.66 -6.28
CA LEU A 82 8.89 0.17 -7.49
C LEU A 82 9.09 1.15 -8.67
N PRO A 83 9.04 0.65 -9.92
CA PRO A 83 8.99 1.52 -11.10
C PRO A 83 7.82 2.51 -11.06
N ASP A 84 8.05 3.71 -11.60
CA ASP A 84 7.01 4.74 -11.69
C ASP A 84 5.85 4.29 -12.59
N PRO A 85 4.59 4.63 -12.23
CA PRO A 85 3.44 4.40 -13.08
C PRO A 85 3.56 5.10 -14.43
N VAL A 86 3.24 4.38 -15.50
CA VAL A 86 3.22 4.93 -16.87
C VAL A 86 1.81 4.90 -17.44
N LYS A 87 1.52 5.80 -18.39
CA LYS A 87 0.21 5.80 -19.05
C LYS A 87 -0.03 4.44 -19.73
N GLY A 88 -1.22 3.91 -19.48
CA GLY A 88 -1.67 2.64 -20.04
C GLY A 88 -2.24 2.78 -21.45
N THR A 89 -2.53 1.64 -22.08
CA THR A 89 -3.40 1.59 -23.26
C THR A 89 -4.82 2.02 -22.88
N GLU A 90 -5.55 2.61 -23.82
CA GLU A 90 -6.95 3.04 -23.61
C GLU A 90 -7.84 1.85 -23.22
N CYS A 91 -8.90 2.07 -22.46
CA CYS A 91 -9.72 0.98 -21.92
C CYS A 91 -10.48 0.16 -22.97
N SER A 92 -10.72 0.73 -24.15
CA SER A 92 -11.31 0.03 -25.29
C SER A 92 -10.28 -0.68 -26.18
N PHE A 93 -9.00 -0.69 -25.80
CA PHE A 93 -7.94 -1.34 -26.56
C PHE A 93 -8.03 -2.86 -26.45
N SER A 94 -7.77 -3.56 -27.56
CA SER A 94 -7.65 -5.02 -27.61
C SER A 94 -6.65 -5.43 -28.69
N CYS A 95 -5.90 -6.49 -28.43
CA CYS A 95 -5.00 -7.10 -29.41
C CYS A 95 -5.77 -7.86 -30.50
N LYS A 96 -5.08 -8.22 -31.59
CA LYS A 96 -5.72 -8.98 -32.68
C LYS A 96 -5.98 -10.42 -32.25
N ALA A 97 -6.82 -11.12 -33.02
CA ALA A 97 -7.04 -12.55 -32.82
C ALA A 97 -5.71 -13.31 -32.86
N GLY A 98 -5.48 -14.17 -31.85
CA GLY A 98 -4.23 -14.92 -31.69
C GLY A 98 -3.08 -14.13 -31.05
N GLU A 99 -3.32 -12.90 -30.57
CA GLU A 99 -2.34 -12.10 -29.84
C GLU A 99 -2.83 -11.81 -28.41
N PHE A 100 -1.90 -11.71 -27.46
CA PHE A 100 -2.15 -11.25 -26.09
C PHE A 100 -1.41 -9.95 -25.80
N LEU A 101 -1.90 -9.18 -24.83
CA LEU A 101 -1.23 -7.96 -24.37
C LEU A 101 -0.17 -8.32 -23.32
N ASP A 102 1.09 -8.04 -23.62
CA ASP A 102 2.19 -8.13 -22.66
C ASP A 102 2.21 -6.87 -21.79
N MET A 103 2.06 -7.04 -20.48
CA MET A 103 2.03 -5.95 -19.51
C MET A 103 3.39 -5.29 -19.31
N LYS A 104 4.51 -5.96 -19.60
CA LYS A 104 5.85 -5.38 -19.41
C LYS A 104 6.15 -4.27 -20.40
N ASP A 105 5.84 -4.50 -21.67
CA ASP A 105 6.12 -3.55 -22.75
C ASP A 105 4.86 -2.89 -23.34
N GLN A 106 3.68 -3.28 -22.87
CA GLN A 106 2.38 -2.79 -23.34
C GLN A 106 2.17 -3.03 -24.84
N SER A 107 2.69 -4.14 -25.37
CA SER A 107 2.57 -4.51 -26.78
C SER A 107 1.85 -5.84 -26.97
N CYS A 108 1.23 -6.00 -28.15
CA CYS A 108 0.62 -7.27 -28.52
C CYS A 108 1.69 -8.26 -28.97
N LYS A 109 1.68 -9.46 -28.39
CA LYS A 109 2.55 -10.58 -28.73
C LYS A 109 1.71 -11.74 -29.26
N PRO A 110 2.21 -12.50 -30.25
CA PRO A 110 1.51 -13.68 -30.74
C PRO A 110 1.45 -14.75 -29.64
N CYS A 111 0.31 -15.43 -29.53
CA CYS A 111 0.23 -16.67 -28.77
C CYS A 111 1.01 -17.78 -29.49
N ALA A 112 1.49 -18.75 -28.72
CA ALA A 112 2.07 -19.96 -29.29
C ALA A 112 1.05 -20.72 -30.15
N GLU A 113 1.53 -21.50 -31.11
CA GLU A 113 0.67 -22.32 -31.97
C GLU A 113 -0.24 -23.22 -31.13
N GLY A 114 -1.51 -23.34 -31.54
CA GLY A 114 -2.52 -24.10 -30.78
C GLY A 114 -3.06 -23.39 -29.55
N ARG A 115 -2.72 -22.10 -29.33
CA ARG A 115 -3.28 -21.29 -28.25
C ARG A 115 -3.96 -20.02 -28.76
N TYR A 116 -4.88 -19.49 -27.98
CA TYR A 116 -5.57 -18.22 -28.24
C TYR A 116 -5.61 -17.34 -26.99
N SER A 117 -5.75 -16.03 -27.17
CA SER A 117 -6.00 -15.10 -26.06
C SER A 117 -7.40 -14.52 -26.22
N LEU A 118 -8.16 -14.52 -25.13
CA LEU A 118 -9.47 -13.86 -25.07
C LEU A 118 -9.36 -12.36 -24.79
N GLY A 119 -8.13 -11.85 -24.57
CA GLY A 119 -7.91 -10.48 -24.14
C GLY A 119 -8.61 -10.21 -22.81
N THR A 120 -9.51 -9.22 -22.77
CA THR A 120 -10.39 -8.92 -21.63
C THR A 120 -11.73 -9.67 -21.70
N GLY A 121 -11.95 -10.48 -22.72
CA GLY A 121 -13.15 -11.28 -22.89
C GLY A 121 -13.23 -12.40 -21.85
N ILE A 122 -14.44 -12.67 -21.39
CA ILE A 122 -14.74 -13.80 -20.52
C ILE A 122 -15.37 -14.88 -21.39
N ARG A 123 -14.82 -16.10 -21.35
CA ARG A 123 -15.39 -17.28 -21.99
C ARG A 123 -16.22 -18.06 -20.97
N PHE A 124 -17.43 -18.40 -21.36
CA PHE A 124 -18.30 -19.31 -20.62
C PHE A 124 -18.42 -20.58 -21.44
N ASP A 125 -17.94 -21.69 -20.90
CA ASP A 125 -18.00 -23.02 -21.55
C ASP A 125 -19.02 -23.95 -20.93
N GLU A 126 -19.42 -23.63 -19.70
CA GLU A 126 -20.36 -24.41 -18.91
C GLU A 126 -21.45 -23.49 -18.40
N TRP A 127 -22.69 -23.98 -18.47
CA TRP A 127 -23.88 -23.29 -17.99
C TRP A 127 -24.89 -24.34 -17.54
N ASP A 128 -25.44 -24.17 -16.34
CA ASP A 128 -26.52 -25.03 -15.82
C ASP A 128 -27.82 -24.81 -16.61
N GLU A 129 -28.12 -23.54 -16.92
CA GLU A 129 -29.24 -23.13 -17.75
C GLU A 129 -28.76 -22.24 -18.90
N LEU A 130 -29.20 -22.56 -20.12
CA LEU A 130 -28.82 -21.83 -21.33
C LEU A 130 -29.43 -20.41 -21.30
N PRO A 131 -28.63 -19.33 -21.39
CA PRO A 131 -29.16 -17.97 -21.34
C PRO A 131 -30.20 -17.69 -22.44
N HIS A 132 -31.21 -16.86 -22.13
CA HIS A 132 -32.25 -16.50 -23.09
C HIS A 132 -31.64 -15.90 -24.37
N GLY A 133 -32.09 -16.40 -25.52
CA GLY A 133 -31.60 -15.96 -26.83
C GLY A 133 -30.39 -16.74 -27.36
N PHE A 134 -29.87 -17.70 -26.60
CA PHE A 134 -28.85 -18.64 -27.06
C PHE A 134 -29.48 -19.98 -27.46
N ALA A 135 -28.85 -20.66 -28.41
CA ALA A 135 -29.21 -22.01 -28.85
C ALA A 135 -27.93 -22.85 -28.91
N SER A 136 -27.95 -24.03 -28.27
CA SER A 136 -26.84 -24.98 -28.33
C SER A 136 -27.08 -25.97 -29.48
N LEU A 137 -26.11 -26.08 -30.40
CA LEU A 137 -26.11 -27.04 -31.49
C LEU A 137 -24.91 -27.98 -31.28
N SER A 138 -25.17 -29.22 -30.90
CA SER A 138 -24.13 -30.22 -30.66
C SER A 138 -23.78 -30.94 -31.98
N THR A 139 -22.53 -30.85 -32.40
CA THR A 139 -21.92 -31.78 -33.36
C THR A 139 -20.91 -32.61 -32.57
N ASN A 140 -21.06 -33.94 -32.55
CA ASN A 140 -20.11 -34.83 -31.89
C ASN A 140 -18.72 -34.69 -32.54
N MET A 141 -17.82 -33.98 -31.87
CA MET A 141 -16.39 -34.06 -32.11
C MET A 141 -15.77 -34.61 -30.82
N GLU A 142 -15.16 -35.79 -30.91
CA GLU A 142 -14.31 -36.35 -29.86
C GLU A 142 -13.13 -35.40 -29.68
N ILE A 143 -13.07 -34.69 -28.55
CA ILE A 143 -11.99 -33.77 -28.21
C ILE A 143 -11.13 -34.48 -27.16
N ASP A 144 -9.90 -34.83 -27.52
CA ASP A 144 -8.89 -35.31 -26.58
C ASP A 144 -8.53 -34.19 -25.60
N GLU A 145 -8.92 -34.38 -24.35
CA GLU A 145 -8.64 -33.48 -23.23
C GLU A 145 -7.14 -33.52 -22.91
N SER A 146 -6.39 -32.51 -23.37
CA SER A 146 -5.00 -32.31 -22.97
C SER A 146 -4.81 -30.96 -22.29
N THR A 147 -4.72 -31.06 -20.97
CA THR A 147 -3.91 -30.26 -20.05
C THR A 147 -4.09 -28.74 -20.12
N ALA A 148 -4.94 -28.21 -19.24
CA ALA A 148 -4.96 -26.79 -18.89
C ALA A 148 -3.63 -26.39 -18.22
N GLU A 149 -2.69 -25.91 -19.03
CA GLU A 149 -1.53 -25.17 -18.55
C GLU A 149 -1.49 -23.83 -19.29
N SER A 150 -1.86 -22.75 -18.62
CA SER A 150 -1.75 -21.40 -19.17
C SER A 150 -0.36 -20.85 -18.84
N THR A 151 0.51 -20.78 -19.84
CA THR A 151 1.67 -19.89 -19.78
C THR A 151 1.14 -18.50 -20.13
N GLU A 152 1.07 -17.62 -19.12
CA GLU A 152 0.70 -16.20 -19.17
C GLU A 152 -0.17 -15.75 -20.37
N ASN A 153 -1.48 -15.55 -20.11
CA ASN A 153 -2.48 -14.88 -20.96
C ASN A 153 -2.88 -15.54 -22.31
N CYS A 154 -2.32 -16.71 -22.64
CA CYS A 154 -2.78 -17.55 -23.74
C CYS A 154 -3.36 -18.88 -23.22
N THR A 155 -4.57 -19.19 -23.65
CA THR A 155 -5.32 -20.41 -23.33
C THR A 155 -5.15 -21.44 -24.45
N LEU A 156 -5.15 -22.72 -24.10
CA LEU A 156 -5.20 -23.85 -25.05
C LEU A 156 -6.62 -24.03 -25.60
#